data_AF-A0A7K0C7P6-F1
#
_entry.id   AF-A0A7K0C7P6-F1
#
_cell.length_a   1.000
_cell.length_b   1.000
_cell.length_c   1.000
_cell.angle_alpha   90.00
_cell.angle_beta   90.00
_cell.angle_gamma   90.00
#
_symmetry.space_group_name_H-M   'P 1'
#
loop_
_entity.id
_entity.type
_entity.pdbx_description
1 polymer ?
#
loop_
_entity_poly.entity_id
_entity_poly.type
_entity_poly.pdbx_seq_one_letter_code
_entity_poly.pdbx_strand_id
1 'polypeptide(L)'
;MTKRPAGMGREKVRAVLGLARWEVELAAETGLLRRLEDRRFDPASVEAALADLDAFRRSLAREERCNATASAARLGVSVERFKRVAAAAGLEAVAEEEVRKYGKVLWVRYYRAGDVDGLADHVRADRELRAAARAVSRARAGPKAAATKKRNAELAMAAREEVERRRPGEACGPIGVLVWAVALMRAAGVALGWLRRFAEVDDPRVEELTAVVRRARFPQDALEARLAEIRPRALDAIGLLAGPRQVFTALGVPATAVPEHVDQFGGHVPEAALQELTHAPPPWLLHARAEYELGRAAAEVARQDAEELAQRWHVAESAIESAAKLSDAAVADLVGISVEVVRKLRPKSGRWSPEYVQGVLAARPDWIRSEEAAWREVERRRRKEQARLERNRQKRLAWRRKWAEVFGVPLDSVPTTIGRPTGNAIKAAREHPPRWARPPPDVLLRPAWAVGGLGVWKERRGDHPPGGLRAAL
;
A
#
# COMPACT_ATOMS: atom_id res chain seq x y z
N MET A 1 -19.71 78.16 10.16
CA MET A 1 -19.83 76.68 10.21
C MET A 1 -20.45 76.19 8.92
N THR A 2 -19.63 75.80 7.95
CA THR A 2 -20.09 75.21 6.68
C THR A 2 -20.62 73.80 6.97
N LYS A 3 -21.91 73.56 6.69
CA LYS A 3 -22.52 72.22 6.74
C LYS A 3 -21.69 71.29 5.84
N ARG A 4 -21.00 70.30 6.42
CA ARG A 4 -20.41 69.21 5.63
C ARG A 4 -21.53 68.59 4.79
N PRO A 5 -21.37 68.45 3.47
CA PRO A 5 -22.38 67.79 2.65
C PRO A 5 -22.61 66.37 3.20
N ALA A 6 -23.87 65.99 3.34
CA ALA A 6 -24.20 64.66 3.82
C ALA A 6 -23.66 63.62 2.83
N GLY A 7 -22.82 62.69 3.31
CA GLY A 7 -22.24 61.65 2.46
C GLY A 7 -23.32 60.82 1.74
N MET A 8 -22.98 60.28 0.57
CA MET A 8 -23.90 59.43 -0.20
C MET A 8 -23.89 57.98 0.28
N GLY A 9 -25.07 57.38 0.45
CA GLY A 9 -25.19 55.96 0.77
C GLY A 9 -24.82 55.08 -0.42
N ARG A 10 -24.30 53.87 -0.13
CA ARG A 10 -23.82 52.91 -1.15
C ARG A 10 -24.83 52.61 -2.27
N GLU A 11 -26.09 52.40 -1.92
CA GLU A 11 -27.14 52.12 -2.93
C GLU A 11 -27.39 53.31 -3.87
N LYS A 12 -27.23 54.54 -3.34
CA LYS A 12 -27.33 55.75 -4.15
C LYS A 12 -26.15 55.85 -5.11
N VAL A 13 -24.92 55.61 -4.64
CA VAL A 13 -23.72 55.60 -5.49
C VAL A 13 -23.80 54.53 -6.57
N ARG A 14 -24.25 53.32 -6.21
CA ARG A 14 -24.50 52.20 -7.13
C ARG A 14 -25.42 52.61 -8.28
N ALA A 15 -26.57 53.20 -7.94
CA ALA A 15 -27.56 53.65 -8.92
C ALA A 15 -27.03 54.79 -9.80
N VAL A 16 -26.30 55.74 -9.21
CA VAL A 16 -25.78 56.93 -9.89
C VAL A 16 -24.66 56.57 -10.89
N LEU A 17 -23.70 55.74 -10.50
CA LEU A 17 -22.57 55.35 -11.35
C LEU A 17 -22.88 54.15 -12.26
N GLY A 18 -24.06 53.52 -12.09
CA GLY A 18 -24.45 52.32 -12.83
C GLY A 18 -23.50 51.15 -12.60
N LEU A 19 -23.10 50.92 -11.35
CA LEU A 19 -22.16 49.88 -10.94
C LEU A 19 -22.88 48.73 -10.22
N ALA A 20 -22.23 47.59 -10.10
CA ALA A 20 -22.59 46.53 -9.18
C ALA A 20 -22.16 46.89 -7.74
N ARG A 21 -22.78 46.24 -6.75
CA ARG A 21 -22.45 46.48 -5.33
C ARG A 21 -20.98 46.19 -5.02
N TRP A 22 -20.41 45.15 -5.62
CA TRP A 22 -19.01 44.77 -5.43
C TRP A 22 -18.04 45.76 -6.11
N GLU A 23 -18.41 46.32 -7.26
CA GLU A 23 -17.63 47.35 -7.97
C GLU A 23 -17.50 48.64 -7.15
N VAL A 24 -18.57 49.02 -6.45
CA VAL A 24 -18.55 50.18 -5.53
C VAL A 24 -17.61 49.94 -4.33
N GLU A 25 -17.59 48.72 -3.78
CA GLU A 25 -16.66 48.39 -2.68
C GLU A 25 -15.22 48.28 -3.20
N LEU A 26 -14.98 47.70 -4.38
CA LEU A 26 -13.66 47.65 -5.00
C LEU A 26 -13.12 49.07 -5.27
N ALA A 27 -13.95 49.96 -5.79
CA ALA A 27 -13.59 51.36 -5.99
C ALA A 27 -13.27 52.07 -4.67
N ALA A 28 -13.94 51.71 -3.58
CA ALA A 28 -13.64 52.22 -2.25
C ALA A 28 -12.31 51.69 -1.70
N GLU A 29 -12.08 50.38 -1.82
CA GLU A 29 -10.86 49.69 -1.35
C GLU A 29 -9.60 50.17 -2.07
N THR A 30 -9.73 50.47 -3.36
CA THR A 30 -8.62 50.91 -4.23
C THR A 30 -8.44 52.43 -4.25
N GLY A 31 -9.29 53.16 -3.51
CA GLY A 31 -9.22 54.63 -3.42
C GLY A 31 -9.74 55.39 -4.63
N LEU A 32 -10.31 54.70 -5.63
CA LEU A 32 -10.97 55.33 -6.78
C LEU A 32 -12.24 56.11 -6.37
N LEU A 33 -12.90 55.69 -5.29
CA LEU A 33 -13.95 56.44 -4.62
C LEU A 33 -13.59 56.69 -3.16
N ARG A 34 -13.65 57.94 -2.74
CA ARG A 34 -13.34 58.30 -1.35
C ARG A 34 -14.48 57.89 -0.41
N ARG A 35 -14.16 57.02 0.54
CA ARG A 35 -15.06 56.63 1.65
C ARG A 35 -14.77 57.46 2.89
N LEU A 36 -15.84 58.02 3.48
CA LEU A 36 -15.80 58.79 4.72
C LEU A 36 -15.82 57.86 5.94
N GLU A 37 -15.47 58.39 7.11
CA GLU A 37 -15.43 57.65 8.39
C GLU A 37 -16.79 57.04 8.78
N ASP A 38 -17.89 57.69 8.41
CA ASP A 38 -19.27 57.21 8.62
C ASP A 38 -19.70 56.11 7.62
N ARG A 39 -18.74 55.58 6.85
CA ARG A 39 -18.89 54.58 5.78
C ARG A 39 -19.71 55.04 4.58
N ARG A 40 -20.08 56.32 4.49
CA ARG A 40 -20.69 56.92 3.29
C ARG A 40 -19.61 57.39 2.31
N PHE A 41 -20.02 57.69 1.09
CA PHE A 41 -19.11 58.14 0.03
C PHE A 41 -19.10 59.67 -0.07
N ASP A 42 -17.92 60.23 -0.32
CA ASP A 42 -17.74 61.66 -0.52
C ASP A 42 -18.46 62.10 -1.82
N PRO A 43 -19.46 62.99 -1.76
CA PRO A 43 -20.21 63.42 -2.94
C PRO A 43 -19.33 63.97 -4.06
N ALA A 44 -18.27 64.72 -3.71
CA ALA A 44 -17.35 65.30 -4.70
C ALA A 44 -16.58 64.23 -5.48
N SER A 45 -16.21 63.12 -4.83
CA SER A 45 -15.55 61.97 -5.47
C SER A 45 -16.49 61.24 -6.42
N VAL A 46 -17.78 61.16 -6.09
CA VAL A 46 -18.81 60.55 -6.94
C VAL A 46 -19.13 61.45 -8.15
N GLU A 47 -19.22 62.76 -7.94
CA GLU A 47 -19.42 63.74 -9.03
C GLU A 47 -18.23 63.77 -9.99
N ALA A 48 -16.99 63.69 -9.49
CA ALA A 48 -15.81 63.57 -10.33
C ALA A 48 -15.80 62.29 -11.18
N ALA A 49 -16.24 61.16 -10.61
CA ALA A 49 -16.39 59.91 -11.35
C ALA A 49 -17.51 59.98 -12.40
N LEU A 50 -18.58 60.73 -12.16
CA LEU A 50 -19.65 60.95 -13.14
C LEU A 50 -19.20 61.85 -14.30
N ALA A 51 -18.34 62.83 -14.03
CA ALA A 51 -17.86 63.76 -15.04
C ALA A 51 -17.08 63.06 -16.17
N ASP A 52 -16.39 61.95 -15.87
CA ASP A 52 -15.76 61.07 -16.85
C ASP A 52 -15.96 59.59 -16.46
N LEU A 53 -17.18 59.11 -16.67
CA LEU A 53 -17.57 57.76 -16.29
C LEU A 53 -16.77 56.68 -17.04
N ASP A 54 -16.36 56.94 -18.27
CA ASP A 54 -15.61 55.97 -19.07
C ASP A 54 -14.16 55.86 -18.60
N ALA A 55 -13.50 56.96 -18.26
CA ALA A 55 -12.18 56.91 -17.64
C ALA A 55 -12.24 56.24 -16.26
N PHE A 56 -13.26 56.55 -15.46
CA PHE A 56 -13.48 55.90 -14.17
C PHE A 56 -13.64 54.38 -14.33
N ARG A 57 -14.48 53.92 -15.26
CA ARG A 57 -14.68 52.49 -15.54
C ARG A 57 -13.42 51.79 -16.02
N ARG A 58 -12.62 52.44 -16.87
CA ARG A 58 -11.31 51.88 -17.28
C ARG A 58 -10.34 51.74 -16.12
N SER A 59 -10.30 52.72 -15.21
CA SER A 59 -9.48 52.65 -14.00
C SER A 59 -9.96 51.54 -13.08
N LEU A 60 -11.27 51.42 -12.86
CA LEU A 60 -11.87 50.35 -12.05
C LEU A 60 -11.59 48.96 -12.61
N ALA A 61 -11.68 48.79 -13.94
CA ALA A 61 -11.36 47.53 -14.62
C ALA A 61 -9.88 47.12 -14.49
N ARG A 62 -8.97 48.05 -14.19
CA ARG A 62 -7.56 47.75 -13.89
C ARG A 62 -7.35 47.31 -12.44
N GLU A 63 -8.27 47.62 -11.55
CA GLU A 63 -8.23 47.18 -10.15
C GLU A 63 -8.80 45.78 -9.92
N GLU A 64 -9.48 45.21 -10.93
CA GLU A 64 -10.09 43.89 -10.82
C GLU A 64 -9.08 42.80 -10.44
N ARG A 65 -9.49 41.91 -9.53
CA ARG A 65 -8.71 40.76 -9.11
C ARG A 65 -8.85 39.61 -10.11
N CYS A 66 -7.76 39.28 -10.79
CA CYS A 66 -7.69 38.22 -11.78
C CYS A 66 -6.93 37.02 -11.21
N ASN A 67 -7.53 35.83 -11.23
CA ASN A 67 -6.78 34.59 -10.99
C ASN A 67 -5.94 34.22 -12.22
N ALA A 68 -5.06 33.22 -12.11
CA ALA A 68 -4.16 32.83 -13.20
C ALA A 68 -4.86 32.50 -14.53
N THR A 69 -6.10 32.02 -14.50
CA THR A 69 -6.88 31.77 -15.73
C THR A 69 -7.37 33.06 -16.37
N ALA A 70 -7.93 33.98 -15.57
CA ALA A 70 -8.36 35.29 -16.03
C ALA A 70 -7.18 36.12 -16.53
N SER A 71 -6.05 36.12 -15.82
CA SER A 71 -4.83 36.82 -16.21
C SER A 71 -4.25 36.29 -17.52
N ALA A 72 -4.27 34.97 -17.71
CA ALA A 72 -3.82 34.34 -18.95
C ALA A 72 -4.73 34.69 -20.14
N ALA A 73 -6.06 34.68 -19.93
CA ALA A 73 -7.02 35.08 -20.94
C ALA A 73 -6.83 36.56 -21.34
N ARG A 74 -6.61 37.44 -20.35
CA ARG A 74 -6.38 38.88 -20.56
C ARG A 74 -5.14 39.16 -21.41
N LEU A 75 -4.08 38.37 -21.24
CA LEU A 75 -2.84 38.44 -22.02
C LEU A 75 -2.87 37.62 -23.32
N GLY A 76 -3.95 36.88 -23.61
CA GLY A 76 -4.03 36.01 -24.77
C GLY A 76 -3.03 34.84 -24.77
N VAL A 77 -2.69 34.31 -23.59
CA VAL A 77 -1.70 33.24 -23.41
C VAL A 77 -2.25 32.04 -22.64
N SER A 78 -1.52 30.93 -22.63
CA SER A 78 -1.84 29.80 -21.75
C SER A 78 -1.53 30.12 -20.28
N VAL A 79 -2.25 29.49 -19.36
CA VAL A 79 -2.05 29.63 -17.91
C VAL A 79 -0.61 29.35 -17.49
N GLU A 80 0.02 28.31 -18.05
CA GLU A 80 1.41 27.96 -17.76
C GLU A 80 2.40 28.99 -18.29
N ARG A 81 2.11 29.65 -19.43
CA ARG A 81 2.93 30.77 -19.90
C ARG A 81 2.76 31.96 -18.97
N PHE A 82 1.53 32.31 -18.59
CA PHE A 82 1.28 33.38 -17.62
C PHE A 82 2.05 33.16 -16.33
N LYS A 83 1.93 31.99 -15.69
CA LYS A 83 2.66 31.67 -14.45
C LYS A 83 4.17 31.87 -14.57
N ARG A 84 4.75 31.44 -15.69
CA ARG A 84 6.18 31.60 -15.96
C ARG A 84 6.57 33.07 -16.14
N VAL A 85 5.81 33.80 -16.94
CA VAL A 85 6.06 35.23 -17.21
C VAL A 85 5.89 36.04 -15.92
N ALA A 86 4.82 35.80 -15.16
CA ALA A 86 4.58 36.41 -13.85
C ALA A 86 5.72 36.12 -12.88
N ALA A 87 6.21 34.87 -12.80
CA ALA A 87 7.34 34.53 -11.96
C ALA A 87 8.65 35.22 -12.40
N ALA A 88 8.92 35.29 -13.71
CA ALA A 88 10.12 35.93 -14.24
C ALA A 88 10.09 37.45 -14.09
N ALA A 89 8.90 38.06 -14.15
CA ALA A 89 8.69 39.49 -13.92
C ALA A 89 8.55 39.86 -12.43
N GLY A 90 8.54 38.88 -11.53
CA GLY A 90 8.36 39.12 -10.08
C GLY A 90 6.98 39.66 -9.71
N LEU A 91 5.93 39.31 -10.48
CA LEU A 91 4.58 39.81 -10.22
C LEU A 91 4.03 39.24 -8.90
N GLU A 92 3.76 40.12 -7.95
CA GLU A 92 3.20 39.76 -6.64
C GLU A 92 1.69 39.55 -6.70
N ALA A 93 1.19 38.64 -5.87
CA ALA A 93 -0.24 38.41 -5.73
C ALA A 93 -0.82 39.40 -4.71
N VAL A 94 -1.95 40.03 -5.06
CA VAL A 94 -2.65 40.99 -4.20
C VAL A 94 -3.51 40.28 -3.16
N ALA A 95 -3.91 39.03 -3.44
CA ALA A 95 -4.60 38.17 -2.48
C ALA A 95 -4.29 36.69 -2.73
N GLU A 96 -4.33 35.91 -1.66
CA GLU A 96 -4.32 34.45 -1.70
C GLU A 96 -5.55 33.93 -0.95
N GLU A 97 -6.34 33.07 -1.59
CA GLU A 97 -7.55 32.50 -0.99
C GLU A 97 -7.51 30.97 -1.01
N GLU A 98 -8.00 30.37 0.07
CA GLU A 98 -8.25 28.93 0.14
C GLU A 98 -9.58 28.60 -0.56
N VAL A 99 -9.50 27.88 -1.69
CA VAL A 99 -10.68 27.46 -2.45
C VAL A 99 -10.80 25.93 -2.40
N ARG A 100 -11.93 25.44 -1.87
CA ARG A 100 -12.23 24.01 -1.87
C ARG A 100 -12.93 23.63 -3.17
N LYS A 101 -12.25 22.84 -4.01
CA LYS A 101 -12.80 22.37 -5.29
C LYS A 101 -12.38 20.92 -5.53
N TYR A 102 -13.31 20.09 -6.03
CA TYR A 102 -13.08 18.67 -6.34
C TYR A 102 -12.51 17.86 -5.15
N GLY A 103 -12.99 18.12 -3.93
CA GLY A 103 -12.52 17.43 -2.72
C GLY A 103 -11.08 17.79 -2.31
N LYS A 104 -10.46 18.79 -2.94
CA LYS A 104 -9.11 19.30 -2.61
C LYS A 104 -9.17 20.75 -2.18
N VAL A 105 -8.24 21.12 -1.32
CA VAL A 105 -7.97 22.50 -0.92
C VAL A 105 -6.94 23.08 -1.90
N LEU A 106 -7.30 24.15 -2.61
CA LEU A 106 -6.45 24.83 -3.58
C LEU A 106 -6.16 26.25 -3.09
N TRP A 107 -4.89 26.66 -3.11
CA TRP A 107 -4.48 28.03 -2.87
C TRP A 107 -4.52 28.81 -4.19
N VAL A 108 -5.47 29.74 -4.31
CA VAL A 108 -5.65 30.55 -5.52
C VAL A 108 -5.06 31.93 -5.28
N ARG A 109 -4.09 32.30 -6.11
CA ARG A 109 -3.49 33.63 -6.16
C ARG A 109 -4.27 34.54 -7.10
N TYR A 110 -4.53 35.76 -6.65
CA TYR A 110 -5.14 36.82 -7.43
C TYR A 110 -4.16 37.96 -7.67
N TYR A 111 -4.19 38.47 -8.88
CA TYR A 111 -3.34 39.54 -9.38
C TYR A 111 -4.22 40.71 -9.78
N ARG A 112 -3.73 41.93 -9.63
CA ARG A 112 -4.43 43.12 -10.12
C ARG A 112 -4.37 43.16 -11.65
N ALA A 113 -5.51 43.43 -12.29
CA ALA A 113 -5.62 43.42 -13.75
C ALA A 113 -4.64 44.40 -14.44
N GLY A 114 -4.41 45.57 -13.86
CA GLY A 114 -3.46 46.56 -14.39
C GLY A 114 -2.01 46.07 -14.38
N ASP A 115 -1.60 45.34 -13.34
CA ASP A 115 -0.24 44.80 -13.25
C ASP A 115 -0.05 43.62 -14.21
N VAL A 116 -1.12 42.84 -14.41
CA VAL A 116 -1.18 41.80 -15.45
C VAL A 116 -1.04 42.41 -16.84
N ASP A 117 -1.74 43.51 -17.14
CA ASP A 117 -1.63 44.21 -18.43
C ASP A 117 -0.20 44.70 -18.70
N GLY A 118 0.52 45.10 -17.65
CA GLY A 118 1.93 45.48 -17.71
C GLY A 118 2.88 44.35 -18.15
N LEU A 119 2.44 43.08 -18.13
CA LEU A 119 3.26 41.94 -18.55
C LEU A 119 3.32 41.74 -20.08
N ALA A 120 2.64 42.57 -20.88
CA ALA A 120 2.58 42.40 -22.34
C ALA A 120 3.97 42.29 -23.00
N ASP A 121 4.92 43.15 -22.60
CA ASP A 121 6.28 43.13 -23.14
C ASP A 121 7.05 41.88 -22.69
N HIS A 122 6.85 41.41 -21.46
CA HIS A 122 7.45 40.16 -20.98
C HIS A 122 6.89 38.93 -21.71
N VAL A 123 5.60 38.93 -22.07
CA VAL A 123 4.99 37.87 -22.90
C VAL A 123 5.62 37.85 -24.29
N ARG A 124 5.84 39.03 -24.88
CA ARG A 124 6.52 39.14 -26.18
C ARG A 124 7.97 38.64 -26.09
N ALA A 125 8.71 39.00 -25.04
CA ALA A 125 10.07 38.52 -24.81
C ALA A 125 10.13 36.98 -24.63
N ASP A 126 9.23 36.35 -23.86
CA ASP A 126 9.16 34.87 -23.76
C ASP A 126 8.90 34.24 -25.13
N ARG A 127 8.04 34.84 -25.96
CA ARG A 127 7.75 34.33 -27.31
C ARG A 127 9.01 34.36 -28.19
N GLU A 128 9.74 35.46 -28.21
CA GLU A 128 10.97 35.62 -28.99
C GLU A 128 12.08 34.66 -28.51
N LEU A 129 12.31 34.58 -27.19
CA LEU A 129 13.26 33.63 -26.60
C LEU A 129 12.94 32.18 -26.97
N ARG A 130 11.65 31.80 -26.95
CA ARG A 130 11.21 30.45 -27.34
C ARG A 130 11.33 30.19 -28.82
N ALA A 131 11.09 31.19 -29.68
CA ALA A 131 11.33 31.08 -31.11
C ALA A 131 12.82 30.84 -31.39
N ALA A 132 13.70 31.60 -30.74
CA ALA A 132 15.16 31.43 -30.83
C ALA A 132 15.60 30.04 -30.33
N ALA A 133 15.13 29.61 -29.15
CA ALA A 133 15.44 28.28 -28.61
C ALA A 133 14.99 27.14 -29.56
N ARG A 134 13.81 27.26 -30.17
CA ARG A 134 13.32 26.31 -31.19
C ARG A 134 14.16 26.33 -32.45
N ALA A 135 14.63 27.50 -32.90
CA ALA A 135 15.51 27.59 -34.06
C ALA A 135 16.86 26.90 -33.80
N VAL A 136 17.48 27.14 -32.64
CA VAL A 136 18.73 26.46 -32.22
C VAL A 136 18.52 24.95 -32.10
N SER A 137 17.42 24.51 -31.50
CA SER A 137 17.08 23.09 -31.38
C SER A 137 16.95 22.42 -32.75
N ARG A 138 16.26 23.06 -33.71
CA ARG A 138 16.14 22.57 -35.10
C ARG A 138 17.49 22.53 -35.81
N ALA A 139 18.30 23.58 -35.69
CA ALA A 139 19.63 23.63 -36.29
C ALA A 139 20.55 22.52 -35.77
N ARG A 140 20.42 22.15 -34.49
CA ARG A 140 21.20 21.05 -33.87
C ARG A 140 20.59 19.67 -34.10
N ALA A 141 19.32 19.56 -34.49
CA ALA A 141 18.64 18.28 -34.67
C ALA A 141 19.23 17.46 -35.83
N GLY A 142 19.53 18.09 -36.96
CA GLY A 142 20.16 17.43 -38.11
C GLY A 142 21.53 16.82 -37.77
N PRO A 143 22.49 17.61 -37.27
CA PRO A 143 23.80 17.10 -36.83
C PRO A 143 23.70 16.03 -35.75
N LYS A 144 22.80 16.20 -34.77
CA LYS A 144 22.58 15.18 -33.73
C LYS A 144 22.07 13.86 -34.33
N ALA A 145 21.09 13.92 -35.23
CA ALA A 145 20.56 12.74 -35.91
C ALA A 145 21.64 12.05 -36.77
N ALA A 146 22.45 12.82 -37.50
CA ALA A 146 23.57 12.30 -38.28
C ALA A 146 24.62 11.62 -37.38
N ALA A 147 25.01 12.25 -36.28
CA ALA A 147 25.94 11.68 -35.30
C ALA A 147 25.39 10.39 -34.67
N THR A 148 24.11 10.37 -34.30
CA THR A 148 23.45 9.15 -33.81
C THR A 148 23.40 8.06 -34.87
N LYS A 149 23.09 8.38 -36.13
CA LYS A 149 23.11 7.42 -37.23
C LYS A 149 24.50 6.83 -37.44
N LYS A 150 25.55 7.67 -37.43
CA LYS A 150 26.96 7.23 -37.52
C LYS A 150 27.33 6.29 -36.38
N ARG A 151 27.09 6.69 -35.12
CA ARG A 151 27.36 5.86 -33.94
C ARG A 151 26.61 4.53 -33.97
N ASN A 152 25.34 4.53 -34.39
CA ASN A 152 24.56 3.30 -34.50
C ASN A 152 25.09 2.36 -35.60
N ALA A 153 25.62 2.92 -36.69
CA ALA A 153 26.27 2.13 -37.73
C ALA A 153 27.58 1.51 -37.23
N GLU A 154 28.41 2.27 -36.50
CA GLU A 154 29.63 1.78 -35.86
C GLU A 154 29.34 0.65 -34.85
N LEU A 155 28.32 0.83 -34.00
CA LEU A 155 27.88 -0.20 -33.04
C LEU A 155 27.35 -1.45 -33.73
N ALA A 156 26.64 -1.31 -34.85
CA ALA A 156 26.17 -2.44 -35.64
C ALA A 156 27.35 -3.19 -36.29
N MET A 157 28.35 -2.48 -36.83
CA MET A 157 29.54 -3.09 -37.40
C MET A 157 30.36 -3.87 -36.35
N ALA A 158 30.63 -3.27 -35.20
CA ALA A 158 31.32 -3.97 -34.11
C ALA A 158 30.55 -5.21 -33.63
N ALA A 159 29.21 -5.13 -33.57
CA ALA A 159 28.39 -6.29 -33.24
C ALA A 159 28.42 -7.37 -34.34
N ARG A 160 28.54 -7.02 -35.63
CA ARG A 160 28.71 -8.00 -36.71
C ARG A 160 30.03 -8.76 -36.58
N GLU A 161 31.12 -8.06 -36.27
CA GLU A 161 32.42 -8.67 -35.99
C GLU A 161 32.37 -9.60 -34.77
N GLU A 162 31.65 -9.21 -33.72
CA GLU A 162 31.39 -10.06 -32.55
C GLU A 162 30.64 -11.35 -32.91
N VAL A 163 29.59 -11.24 -33.75
CA VAL A 163 28.87 -12.40 -34.26
C VAL A 163 29.83 -13.32 -35.01
N GLU A 164 30.58 -12.83 -35.99
CA GLU A 164 31.51 -13.71 -36.74
C GLU A 164 32.57 -14.38 -35.86
N ARG A 165 33.09 -13.68 -34.84
CA ARG A 165 34.06 -14.25 -33.90
C ARG A 165 33.47 -15.35 -33.01
N ARG A 166 32.19 -15.25 -32.65
CA ARG A 166 31.49 -16.26 -31.84
C ARG A 166 30.91 -17.41 -32.68
N ARG A 167 31.01 -17.33 -34.01
CA ARG A 167 30.48 -18.34 -34.92
C ARG A 167 31.09 -19.71 -34.60
N PRO A 168 30.30 -20.78 -34.50
CA PRO A 168 30.79 -22.11 -34.14
C PRO A 168 31.69 -22.69 -35.25
N GLY A 169 32.99 -22.82 -34.95
CA GLY A 169 33.96 -23.54 -35.77
C GLY A 169 33.74 -25.06 -35.75
N GLU A 170 34.61 -25.82 -36.42
CA GLU A 170 34.48 -27.29 -36.53
C GLU A 170 34.62 -28.02 -35.19
N ALA A 171 35.52 -27.56 -34.32
CA ALA A 171 35.74 -28.12 -32.99
C ALA A 171 34.66 -27.74 -31.95
N CYS A 172 33.64 -26.96 -32.33
CA CYS A 172 32.58 -26.54 -31.42
C CYS A 172 31.67 -27.73 -31.09
N GLY A 173 31.48 -28.00 -29.79
CA GLY A 173 30.59 -29.05 -29.31
C GLY A 173 29.11 -28.82 -29.69
N PRO A 174 28.26 -29.86 -29.54
CA PRO A 174 26.87 -29.83 -30.00
C PRO A 174 26.05 -28.71 -29.34
N ILE A 175 26.32 -28.39 -28.08
CA ILE A 175 25.62 -27.34 -27.35
C ILE A 175 25.95 -25.95 -27.91
N GLY A 176 27.22 -25.66 -28.19
CA GLY A 176 27.61 -24.37 -28.77
C GLY A 176 26.96 -24.13 -30.14
N VAL A 177 26.84 -25.19 -30.96
CA VAL A 177 26.12 -25.15 -32.24
C VAL A 177 24.63 -24.85 -32.04
N LEU A 178 23.99 -25.44 -31.03
CA LEU A 178 22.57 -25.21 -30.73
C LEU A 178 22.31 -23.83 -30.16
N VAL A 179 23.15 -23.35 -29.24
CA VAL A 179 23.08 -21.98 -28.71
C VAL A 179 23.12 -20.98 -29.86
N TRP A 180 24.02 -21.19 -30.83
CA TRP A 180 24.14 -20.35 -32.03
C TRP A 180 22.86 -20.37 -32.88
N ALA A 181 22.38 -21.58 -33.22
CA ALA A 181 21.19 -21.74 -34.04
C ALA A 181 19.94 -21.12 -33.38
N VAL A 182 19.74 -21.36 -32.08
CA VAL A 182 18.59 -20.82 -31.34
C VAL A 182 18.69 -19.30 -31.19
N ALA A 183 19.87 -18.75 -30.96
CA ALA A 183 20.05 -17.29 -30.91
C ALA A 183 19.72 -16.61 -32.24
N LEU A 184 20.15 -17.21 -33.37
CA LEU A 184 19.78 -16.72 -34.70
C LEU A 184 18.26 -16.83 -34.94
N MET A 185 17.63 -17.93 -34.54
CA MET A 185 16.18 -18.13 -34.63
C MET A 185 15.40 -17.05 -33.86
N ARG A 186 15.83 -16.76 -32.62
CA ARG A 186 15.24 -15.70 -31.78
C ARG A 186 15.47 -14.30 -32.32
N ALA A 187 16.60 -14.06 -32.96
CA ALA A 187 16.89 -12.78 -33.58
C ALA A 187 16.07 -12.56 -34.86
N ALA A 188 15.91 -13.62 -35.67
CA ALA A 188 15.13 -13.61 -36.91
C ALA A 188 13.61 -13.76 -36.70
N GLY A 189 13.17 -14.15 -35.50
CA GLY A 189 11.75 -14.35 -35.19
C GLY A 189 11.15 -15.60 -35.85
N VAL A 190 11.96 -16.62 -36.12
CA VAL A 190 11.54 -17.84 -36.82
C VAL A 190 11.77 -19.09 -35.97
N ALA A 191 10.91 -20.10 -36.13
CA ALA A 191 11.06 -21.39 -35.49
C ALA A 191 11.02 -22.53 -36.53
N LEU A 192 12.15 -23.21 -36.77
CA LEU A 192 12.30 -24.16 -37.87
C LEU A 192 12.31 -25.62 -37.40
N GLY A 193 11.37 -26.42 -37.89
CA GLY A 193 11.37 -27.88 -37.77
C GLY A 193 11.60 -28.40 -36.34
N TRP A 194 12.50 -29.38 -36.20
CA TRP A 194 12.87 -29.99 -34.91
C TRP A 194 13.57 -29.03 -33.93
N LEU A 195 14.15 -27.92 -34.41
CA LEU A 195 14.78 -26.92 -33.54
C LEU A 195 13.74 -26.08 -32.77
N ARG A 196 12.47 -26.07 -33.21
CA ARG A 196 11.40 -25.32 -32.57
C ARG A 196 11.26 -25.63 -31.07
N ARG A 197 11.48 -26.88 -30.66
CA ARG A 197 11.41 -27.28 -29.24
C ARG A 197 12.44 -26.60 -28.35
N PHE A 198 13.51 -26.05 -28.94
CA PHE A 198 14.55 -25.33 -28.22
C PHE A 198 14.38 -23.81 -28.26
N ALA A 199 13.42 -23.30 -29.05
CA ALA A 199 13.24 -21.86 -29.22
C ALA A 199 12.95 -21.12 -27.91
N GLU A 200 12.31 -21.82 -26.95
CA GLU A 200 11.89 -21.28 -25.65
C GLU A 200 12.83 -21.67 -24.49
N VAL A 201 13.95 -22.35 -24.77
CA VAL A 201 14.91 -22.73 -23.73
C VAL A 201 15.53 -21.48 -23.12
N ASP A 202 15.36 -21.32 -21.81
CA ASP A 202 15.97 -20.23 -21.07
C ASP A 202 17.45 -20.57 -20.79
N ASP A 203 18.36 -19.96 -21.56
CA ASP A 203 19.80 -20.14 -21.45
C ASP A 203 20.49 -18.77 -21.62
N PRO A 204 21.28 -18.32 -20.62
CA PRO A 204 21.95 -17.02 -20.67
C PRO A 204 22.84 -16.82 -21.91
N ARG A 205 23.47 -17.90 -22.42
CA ARG A 205 24.32 -17.84 -23.61
C ARG A 205 23.51 -17.52 -24.86
N VAL A 206 22.28 -18.04 -24.95
CA VAL A 206 21.35 -17.74 -26.04
C VAL A 206 20.88 -16.29 -25.94
N GLU A 207 20.52 -15.80 -24.76
CA GLU A 207 20.07 -14.43 -24.56
C GLU A 207 21.15 -13.41 -24.92
N GLU A 208 22.36 -13.61 -24.41
CA GLU A 208 23.51 -12.75 -24.68
C GLU A 208 23.80 -12.69 -26.19
N LEU A 209 23.89 -13.86 -26.84
CA LEU A 209 24.15 -13.92 -28.26
C LEU A 209 23.01 -13.32 -29.09
N THR A 210 21.74 -13.56 -28.71
CA THR A 210 20.57 -12.96 -29.38
C THR A 210 20.64 -11.43 -29.32
N ALA A 211 21.04 -10.86 -28.18
CA ALA A 211 21.19 -9.41 -28.02
C ALA A 211 22.29 -8.85 -28.93
N VAL A 212 23.41 -9.56 -29.07
CA VAL A 212 24.51 -9.20 -29.98
C VAL A 212 24.03 -9.26 -31.45
N VAL A 213 23.34 -10.34 -31.85
CA VAL A 213 22.80 -10.48 -33.22
C VAL A 213 21.77 -9.38 -33.54
N ARG A 214 20.89 -9.03 -32.60
CA ARG A 214 19.94 -7.92 -32.78
C ARG A 214 20.65 -6.57 -32.92
N ARG A 215 21.73 -6.35 -32.17
CA ARG A 215 22.55 -5.13 -32.27
C ARG A 215 23.28 -5.04 -33.62
N ALA A 216 23.68 -6.17 -34.19
CA ALA A 216 24.33 -6.24 -35.51
C ALA A 216 23.43 -5.81 -36.67
N ARG A 217 22.10 -5.76 -36.48
CA ARG A 217 21.12 -5.31 -37.48
C ARG A 217 21.36 -5.94 -38.86
N PHE A 218 21.46 -7.27 -38.88
CA PHE A 218 21.50 -7.99 -40.14
C PHE A 218 20.15 -7.84 -40.87
N PRO A 219 20.14 -7.72 -42.21
CA PRO A 219 18.93 -7.93 -42.99
C PRO A 219 18.36 -9.32 -42.74
N GLN A 220 17.05 -9.47 -42.89
CA GLN A 220 16.36 -10.75 -42.68
C GLN A 220 16.98 -11.87 -43.53
N ASP A 221 17.21 -11.64 -44.82
CA ASP A 221 17.82 -12.60 -45.74
C ASP A 221 19.21 -13.08 -45.27
N ALA A 222 19.99 -12.20 -44.63
CA ALA A 222 21.31 -12.55 -44.10
C ALA A 222 21.22 -13.44 -42.84
N LEU A 223 20.21 -13.20 -41.98
CA LEU A 223 19.92 -14.08 -40.85
C LEU A 223 19.43 -15.45 -41.32
N GLU A 224 18.55 -15.48 -42.32
CA GLU A 224 18.03 -16.71 -42.90
C GLU A 224 19.11 -17.53 -43.60
N ALA A 225 20.03 -16.88 -44.34
CA ALA A 225 21.18 -17.54 -44.93
C ALA A 225 22.09 -18.18 -43.87
N ARG A 226 22.35 -17.46 -42.75
CA ARG A 226 23.12 -17.99 -41.61
C ARG A 226 22.44 -19.16 -40.91
N LEU A 227 21.12 -19.08 -40.76
CA LEU A 227 20.32 -20.17 -40.23
C LEU A 227 20.37 -21.40 -41.15
N ALA A 228 20.23 -21.21 -42.46
CA ALA A 228 20.31 -22.28 -43.44
C ALA A 228 21.69 -22.96 -43.42
N GLU A 229 22.76 -22.18 -43.25
CA GLU A 229 24.14 -22.69 -43.17
C GLU A 229 24.39 -23.53 -41.91
N ILE A 230 23.92 -23.10 -40.73
CA ILE A 230 24.16 -23.84 -39.48
C ILE A 230 23.17 -25.00 -39.28
N ARG A 231 22.01 -24.97 -39.93
CA ARG A 231 20.91 -25.90 -39.69
C ARG A 231 21.31 -27.38 -39.79
N PRO A 232 22.04 -27.86 -40.81
CA PRO A 232 22.43 -29.27 -40.88
C PRO A 232 23.23 -29.71 -39.64
N ARG A 233 24.26 -28.93 -39.28
CA ARG A 233 25.08 -29.18 -38.08
C ARG A 233 24.28 -29.12 -36.79
N ALA A 234 23.29 -28.22 -36.70
CA ALA A 234 22.42 -28.13 -35.54
C ALA A 234 21.48 -29.35 -35.42
N LEU A 235 21.02 -29.91 -36.54
CA LEU A 235 20.22 -31.15 -36.54
C LEU A 235 21.08 -32.36 -36.17
N ASP A 236 22.32 -32.44 -36.64
CA ASP A 236 23.25 -33.49 -36.23
C ASP A 236 23.60 -33.37 -34.73
N ALA A 237 23.82 -32.14 -34.25
CA ALA A 237 24.09 -31.87 -32.83
C ALA A 237 22.96 -32.36 -31.92
N ILE A 238 21.70 -32.22 -32.34
CA ILE A 238 20.55 -32.78 -31.60
C ILE A 238 20.67 -34.29 -31.43
N GLY A 239 21.13 -35.00 -32.47
CA GLY A 239 21.28 -36.45 -32.44
C GLY A 239 22.38 -36.95 -31.50
N LEU A 240 23.26 -36.04 -31.06
CA LEU A 240 24.36 -36.32 -30.12
C LEU A 240 24.02 -35.94 -28.68
N LEU A 241 22.77 -35.51 -28.42
CA LEU A 241 22.32 -35.11 -27.09
C LEU A 241 21.35 -36.13 -26.51
N ALA A 242 21.60 -36.53 -25.27
CA ALA A 242 20.63 -37.24 -24.47
C ALA A 242 19.56 -36.26 -23.96
N GLY A 243 18.28 -36.61 -24.18
CA GLY A 243 17.15 -35.81 -23.70
C GLY A 243 16.93 -35.91 -22.19
N PRO A 244 16.14 -35.01 -21.57
CA PRO A 244 15.94 -34.96 -20.12
C PRO A 244 15.48 -36.30 -19.51
N ARG A 245 14.65 -37.06 -20.22
CA ARG A 245 14.20 -38.39 -19.79
C ARG A 245 15.33 -39.42 -19.79
N GLN A 246 16.20 -39.40 -20.80
CA GLN A 246 17.36 -40.30 -20.88
C GLN A 246 18.37 -39.94 -19.80
N VAL A 247 18.62 -38.65 -19.59
CA VAL A 247 19.45 -38.14 -18.48
C VAL A 247 18.92 -38.63 -17.14
N PHE A 248 17.60 -38.48 -16.88
CA PHE A 248 16.99 -39.00 -15.66
C PHE A 248 17.17 -40.51 -15.51
N THR A 249 16.96 -41.27 -16.59
CA THR A 249 17.05 -42.74 -16.56
C THR A 249 18.48 -43.21 -16.26
N ALA A 250 19.49 -42.56 -16.86
CA ALA A 250 20.88 -42.92 -16.68
C ALA A 250 21.46 -42.40 -15.36
N LEU A 251 21.13 -41.17 -14.98
CA LEU A 251 21.68 -40.51 -13.80
C LEU A 251 20.87 -40.73 -12.53
N GLY A 252 19.62 -41.19 -12.58
CA GLY A 252 18.75 -41.34 -11.41
C GLY A 252 18.31 -40.03 -10.76
N VAL A 253 18.59 -38.89 -11.40
CA VAL A 253 18.23 -37.53 -10.95
C VAL A 253 17.74 -36.70 -12.13
N PRO A 254 16.81 -35.75 -11.93
CA PRO A 254 16.35 -34.89 -13.03
C PRO A 254 17.48 -34.04 -13.57
N ALA A 255 17.40 -33.65 -14.85
CA ALA A 255 18.41 -32.79 -15.48
C ALA A 255 18.60 -31.44 -14.76
N THR A 256 17.60 -30.97 -14.01
CA THR A 256 17.70 -29.78 -13.15
C THR A 256 18.68 -29.93 -11.98
N ALA A 257 19.03 -31.16 -11.60
CA ALA A 257 20.04 -31.44 -10.58
C ALA A 257 21.46 -31.53 -11.16
N VAL A 258 21.61 -31.48 -12.49
CA VAL A 258 22.91 -31.43 -13.15
C VAL A 258 23.47 -30.01 -13.01
N PRO A 259 24.67 -29.85 -12.41
CA PRO A 259 25.23 -28.54 -12.14
C PRO A 259 25.67 -27.82 -13.41
N GLU A 260 25.70 -26.49 -13.37
CA GLU A 260 25.97 -25.61 -14.53
C GLU A 260 27.33 -25.82 -15.19
N HIS A 261 28.31 -26.39 -14.48
CA HIS A 261 29.63 -26.67 -15.04
C HIS A 261 29.64 -27.87 -16.01
N VAL A 262 28.60 -28.71 -15.97
CA VAL A 262 28.39 -29.74 -16.99
C VAL A 262 27.69 -29.08 -18.17
N ASP A 263 28.30 -29.17 -19.35
CA ASP A 263 27.71 -28.56 -20.54
C ASP A 263 26.35 -29.18 -20.83
N GLN A 264 25.30 -28.38 -20.69
CA GLN A 264 23.91 -28.78 -20.93
C GLN A 264 23.14 -27.68 -21.65
N PHE A 265 22.03 -28.04 -22.31
CA PHE A 265 21.14 -27.11 -22.98
C PHE A 265 19.67 -27.53 -22.83
N GLY A 266 18.88 -26.77 -22.07
CA GLY A 266 17.48 -27.10 -21.81
C GLY A 266 17.29 -28.50 -21.23
N GLY A 267 18.16 -28.91 -20.30
CA GLY A 267 18.18 -30.25 -19.70
C GLY A 267 18.66 -31.38 -20.61
N HIS A 268 19.18 -31.06 -21.80
CA HIS A 268 19.86 -32.01 -22.67
C HIS A 268 21.36 -31.98 -22.40
N VAL A 269 22.00 -33.14 -22.38
CA VAL A 269 23.44 -33.30 -22.10
C VAL A 269 24.08 -34.06 -23.26
N PRO A 270 25.31 -33.77 -23.69
CA PRO A 270 26.00 -34.55 -24.70
C PRO A 270 26.09 -36.02 -24.28
N GLU A 271 25.80 -36.95 -25.21
CA GLU A 271 25.78 -38.38 -24.90
C GLU A 271 27.12 -38.87 -24.33
N ALA A 272 28.24 -38.36 -24.86
CA ALA A 272 29.58 -38.67 -24.34
C ALA A 272 29.73 -38.25 -22.87
N ALA A 273 29.31 -37.04 -22.51
CA ALA A 273 29.35 -36.57 -21.12
C ALA A 273 28.40 -37.37 -20.22
N LEU A 274 27.23 -37.77 -20.72
CA LEU A 274 26.31 -38.63 -19.99
C LEU A 274 26.92 -40.01 -19.71
N GLN A 275 27.61 -40.60 -20.68
CA GLN A 275 28.31 -41.88 -20.54
C GLN A 275 29.43 -41.78 -19.49
N GLU A 276 30.23 -40.70 -19.53
CA GLU A 276 31.28 -40.45 -18.53
C GLU A 276 30.70 -40.34 -17.12
N LEU A 277 29.65 -39.53 -16.93
CA LEU A 277 28.97 -39.36 -15.64
C LEU A 277 28.34 -40.67 -15.13
N THR A 278 27.93 -41.56 -16.04
CA THR A 278 27.36 -42.84 -15.68
C THR A 278 28.45 -43.85 -15.29
N HIS A 279 29.56 -43.87 -16.03
CA HIS A 279 30.65 -44.82 -15.80
C HIS A 279 31.49 -44.48 -14.56
N ALA A 280 31.76 -43.19 -14.34
CA ALA A 280 32.55 -42.68 -13.22
C ALA A 280 31.78 -41.56 -12.50
N PRO A 281 30.73 -41.89 -11.72
CA PRO A 281 29.86 -40.89 -11.10
C PRO A 281 30.64 -40.03 -10.08
N PRO A 282 30.68 -38.70 -10.27
CA PRO A 282 31.37 -37.81 -9.35
C PRO A 282 30.64 -37.69 -8.00
N PRO A 283 31.31 -37.23 -6.92
CA PRO A 283 30.70 -37.15 -5.59
C PRO A 283 29.41 -36.32 -5.52
N TRP A 284 29.32 -35.24 -6.30
CA TRP A 284 28.11 -34.40 -6.35
C TRP A 284 26.91 -35.18 -6.89
N LEU A 285 27.10 -36.08 -7.85
CA LEU A 285 26.03 -36.87 -8.44
C LEU A 285 25.52 -37.93 -7.45
N LEU A 286 26.44 -38.55 -6.70
CA LEU A 286 26.08 -39.47 -5.62
C LEU A 286 25.27 -38.77 -4.53
N HIS A 287 25.66 -37.55 -4.16
CA HIS A 287 24.93 -36.74 -3.20
C HIS A 287 23.54 -36.36 -3.72
N ALA A 288 23.44 -35.86 -4.95
CA ALA A 288 22.16 -35.50 -5.57
C ALA A 288 21.20 -36.69 -5.67
N ARG A 289 21.71 -37.90 -5.97
CA ARG A 289 20.92 -39.14 -5.95
C ARG A 289 20.37 -39.44 -4.56
N ALA A 290 21.21 -39.33 -3.54
CA ALA A 290 20.80 -39.57 -2.16
C ALA A 290 19.72 -38.56 -1.72
N GLU A 291 19.89 -37.28 -2.04
CA GLU A 291 18.89 -36.24 -1.75
C GLU A 291 17.58 -36.49 -2.49
N TYR A 292 17.64 -36.87 -3.76
CA TYR A 292 16.45 -37.17 -4.55
C TYR A 292 15.67 -38.38 -4.00
N GLU A 293 16.35 -39.46 -3.66
CA GLU A 293 15.73 -40.65 -3.06
C GLU A 293 15.17 -40.35 -1.65
N LEU A 294 15.87 -39.55 -0.83
CA LEU A 294 15.34 -39.08 0.45
C LEU A 294 14.07 -38.24 0.28
N GLY A 295 14.06 -37.32 -0.68
CA GLY A 295 12.88 -36.51 -1.00
C GLY A 295 11.70 -37.36 -1.47
N ARG A 296 11.97 -38.38 -2.31
CA ARG A 296 10.96 -39.34 -2.76
C ARG A 296 10.40 -40.17 -1.62
N ALA A 297 11.25 -40.69 -0.74
CA ALA A 297 10.84 -41.46 0.43
C ALA A 297 10.00 -40.60 1.39
N ALA A 298 10.41 -39.36 1.65
CA ALA A 298 9.65 -38.43 2.49
C ALA A 298 8.27 -38.10 1.90
N ALA A 299 8.19 -37.89 0.58
CA ALA A 299 6.92 -37.65 -0.11
C ALA A 299 5.98 -38.87 -0.04
N GLU A 300 6.52 -40.08 -0.15
CA GLU A 300 5.76 -41.31 -0.03
C GLU A 300 5.23 -41.54 1.39
N VAL A 301 6.05 -41.28 2.43
CA VAL A 301 5.59 -41.32 3.83
C VAL A 301 4.48 -40.30 4.07
N ALA A 302 4.66 -39.06 3.60
CA ALA A 302 3.63 -38.03 3.73
C ALA A 302 2.31 -38.41 3.02
N ARG A 303 2.39 -39.12 1.89
CA ARG A 303 1.23 -39.65 1.18
C ARG A 303 0.52 -40.73 2.01
N GLN A 304 1.28 -41.68 2.56
CA GLN A 304 0.75 -42.75 3.42
C GLN A 304 0.09 -42.18 4.68
N ASP A 305 0.73 -41.22 5.35
CA ASP A 305 0.18 -40.52 6.51
C ASP A 305 -1.14 -39.81 6.17
N ALA A 306 -1.22 -39.20 5.00
CA ALA A 306 -2.44 -38.52 4.53
C ALA A 306 -3.56 -39.52 4.21
N GLU A 307 -3.25 -40.67 3.62
CA GLU A 307 -4.19 -41.75 3.33
C GLU A 307 -4.71 -42.40 4.62
N GLU A 308 -3.83 -42.69 5.57
CA GLU A 308 -4.20 -43.23 6.89
C GLU A 308 -5.10 -42.24 7.66
N LEU A 309 -4.74 -40.96 7.64
CA LEU A 309 -5.55 -39.91 8.24
C LEU A 309 -6.94 -39.84 7.58
N ALA A 310 -7.02 -39.91 6.25
CA ALA A 310 -8.29 -39.92 5.51
C ALA A 310 -9.16 -41.15 5.86
N GLN A 311 -8.56 -42.33 5.99
CA GLN A 311 -9.27 -43.54 6.40
C GLN A 311 -9.83 -43.42 7.83
N ARG A 312 -9.02 -42.90 8.76
CA ARG A 312 -9.48 -42.60 10.13
C ARG A 312 -10.67 -41.64 10.13
N TRP A 313 -10.63 -40.62 9.28
CA TRP A 313 -11.75 -39.67 9.15
C TRP A 313 -13.01 -40.30 8.59
N HIS A 314 -12.91 -41.20 7.62
CA HIS A 314 -14.08 -41.86 7.05
C HIS A 314 -14.78 -42.78 8.07
N VAL A 315 -14.01 -43.53 8.86
CA VAL A 315 -14.53 -44.35 9.97
C VAL A 315 -15.18 -43.45 11.03
N ALA A 316 -14.54 -42.32 11.34
CA ALA A 316 -15.06 -41.33 12.28
C ALA A 316 -16.41 -40.74 11.84
N GLU A 317 -16.56 -40.37 10.58
CA GLU A 317 -17.78 -39.78 10.03
C GLU A 317 -18.97 -40.76 10.09
N SER A 318 -18.75 -42.03 9.73
CA SER A 318 -19.77 -43.08 9.83
C SER A 318 -20.20 -43.35 11.28
N ALA A 319 -19.26 -43.30 12.23
CA ALA A 319 -19.58 -43.42 13.66
C ALA A 319 -20.41 -42.23 14.18
N ILE A 320 -20.15 -41.01 13.69
CA ILE A 320 -20.86 -39.80 14.10
C ILE A 320 -22.31 -39.77 13.59
N GLU A 321 -22.55 -40.17 12.33
CA GLU A 321 -23.89 -40.19 11.71
C GLU A 321 -24.86 -41.13 12.43
N SER A 322 -24.35 -42.19 13.06
CA SER A 322 -25.14 -43.18 13.80
C SER A 322 -25.48 -42.78 15.25
N ALA A 323 -24.88 -41.72 15.79
CA ALA A 323 -24.96 -41.38 17.21
C ALA A 323 -25.81 -40.13 17.48
N ALA A 324 -26.83 -40.24 18.32
CA ALA A 324 -27.65 -39.09 18.73
C ALA A 324 -26.88 -38.07 19.60
N LYS A 325 -25.85 -38.53 20.34
CA LYS A 325 -24.96 -37.72 21.20
C LYS A 325 -23.59 -38.41 21.32
N LEU A 326 -22.51 -37.62 21.31
CA LEU A 326 -21.15 -38.14 21.47
C LEU A 326 -20.62 -37.90 22.89
N SER A 327 -20.02 -38.94 23.48
CA SER A 327 -19.33 -38.83 24.77
C SER A 327 -17.96 -38.15 24.60
N ASP A 328 -17.38 -37.60 25.68
CA ASP A 328 -16.02 -37.04 25.60
C ASP A 328 -14.99 -38.10 25.18
N ALA A 329 -15.21 -39.37 25.57
CA ALA A 329 -14.34 -40.49 25.21
C ALA A 329 -14.41 -40.78 23.71
N ALA A 330 -15.62 -40.85 23.15
CA ALA A 330 -15.79 -41.03 21.71
C ALA A 330 -15.16 -39.87 20.92
N VAL A 331 -15.33 -38.62 21.36
CA VAL A 331 -14.72 -37.46 20.67
C VAL A 331 -13.19 -37.49 20.79
N ALA A 332 -12.64 -37.89 21.94
CA ALA A 332 -11.20 -38.08 22.15
C ALA A 332 -10.60 -39.13 21.22
N ASP A 333 -11.27 -40.27 21.07
CA ASP A 333 -10.85 -41.33 20.15
C ASP A 333 -10.91 -40.85 18.69
N LEU A 334 -11.94 -40.10 18.32
CA LEU A 334 -12.13 -39.58 16.95
C LEU A 334 -11.06 -38.54 16.54
N VAL A 335 -10.61 -37.70 17.47
CA VAL A 335 -9.61 -36.65 17.18
C VAL A 335 -8.20 -37.05 17.56
N GLY A 336 -8.02 -38.19 18.24
CA GLY A 336 -6.72 -38.69 18.68
C GLY A 336 -6.06 -37.85 19.77
N ILE A 337 -6.83 -37.27 20.71
CA ILE A 337 -6.31 -36.51 21.87
C ILE A 337 -6.98 -36.98 23.16
N SER A 338 -6.36 -36.72 24.32
CA SER A 338 -6.90 -37.21 25.60
C SER A 338 -8.28 -36.65 25.96
N VAL A 339 -9.07 -37.49 26.63
CA VAL A 339 -10.43 -37.17 27.12
C VAL A 339 -10.45 -35.91 27.99
N GLU A 340 -9.39 -35.68 28.78
CA GLU A 340 -9.28 -34.49 29.63
C GLU A 340 -9.29 -33.20 28.79
N VAL A 341 -8.52 -33.18 27.70
CA VAL A 341 -8.40 -32.01 26.84
C VAL A 341 -9.68 -31.75 26.08
N VAL A 342 -10.29 -32.80 25.53
CA VAL A 342 -11.62 -32.73 24.90
C VAL A 342 -12.63 -32.13 25.86
N ARG A 343 -12.69 -32.59 27.12
CA ARG A 343 -13.62 -32.04 28.11
C ARG A 343 -13.44 -30.52 28.31
N LYS A 344 -12.20 -30.02 28.31
CA LYS A 344 -11.90 -28.57 28.45
C LYS A 344 -12.20 -27.77 27.18
N LEU A 345 -12.21 -28.42 26.02
CA LEU A 345 -12.50 -27.79 24.73
C LEU A 345 -13.97 -27.83 24.32
N ARG A 346 -14.85 -28.37 25.17
CA ARG A 346 -16.29 -28.43 24.94
C ARG A 346 -16.84 -27.09 24.44
N PRO A 347 -17.83 -27.12 23.52
CA PRO A 347 -18.55 -25.92 23.12
C PRO A 347 -19.27 -25.30 24.32
N LYS A 348 -19.67 -24.03 24.20
CA LYS A 348 -20.40 -23.32 25.25
C LYS A 348 -21.72 -23.99 25.66
N SER A 349 -22.30 -24.81 24.79
CA SER A 349 -23.47 -25.65 25.09
C SER A 349 -23.18 -26.75 26.11
N GLY A 350 -21.90 -27.03 26.40
CA GLY A 350 -21.45 -28.03 27.36
C GLY A 350 -21.54 -29.47 26.87
N ARG A 351 -21.94 -29.69 25.61
CA ARG A 351 -22.19 -31.02 25.00
C ARG A 351 -21.67 -31.08 23.57
N TRP A 352 -21.18 -32.26 23.17
CA TRP A 352 -20.78 -32.55 21.79
C TRP A 352 -21.98 -33.03 20.98
N SER A 353 -22.50 -32.18 20.10
CA SER A 353 -23.47 -32.61 19.10
C SER A 353 -22.73 -33.19 17.88
N PRO A 354 -23.32 -34.17 17.18
CA PRO A 354 -22.76 -34.71 15.94
C PRO A 354 -22.39 -33.62 14.92
N GLU A 355 -23.26 -32.63 14.73
CA GLU A 355 -23.07 -31.55 13.75
C GLU A 355 -21.90 -30.63 14.14
N TYR A 356 -21.74 -30.37 15.45
CA TYR A 356 -20.62 -29.56 15.94
C TYR A 356 -19.30 -30.32 15.79
N VAL A 357 -19.30 -31.62 16.07
CA VAL A 357 -18.10 -32.46 15.90
C VAL A 357 -17.75 -32.56 14.41
N GLN A 358 -18.69 -32.87 13.52
CA GLN A 358 -18.47 -32.85 12.06
C GLN A 358 -17.91 -31.51 11.57
N GLY A 359 -18.49 -30.38 12.00
CA GLY A 359 -17.98 -29.06 11.63
C GLY A 359 -16.55 -28.80 12.13
N VAL A 360 -16.22 -29.30 13.32
CA VAL A 360 -14.86 -29.23 13.87
C VAL A 360 -13.89 -30.10 13.07
N LEU A 361 -14.29 -31.32 12.68
CA LEU A 361 -13.44 -32.22 11.88
C LEU A 361 -13.23 -31.67 10.47
N ALA A 362 -14.29 -31.16 9.83
CA ALA A 362 -14.22 -30.56 8.50
C ALA A 362 -13.34 -29.30 8.48
N ALA A 363 -13.44 -28.45 9.51
CA ALA A 363 -12.64 -27.23 9.61
C ALA A 363 -11.15 -27.48 9.93
N ARG A 364 -10.79 -28.70 10.37
CA ARG A 364 -9.41 -29.11 10.76
C ARG A 364 -8.64 -28.03 11.54
N PRO A 365 -9.20 -27.51 12.65
CA PRO A 365 -8.55 -26.47 13.42
C PRO A 365 -7.23 -26.99 14.00
N ASP A 366 -6.24 -26.11 14.13
CA ASP A 366 -4.88 -26.48 14.53
C ASP A 366 -4.79 -27.28 15.83
N TRP A 367 -5.75 -27.07 16.75
CA TRP A 367 -5.78 -27.75 18.04
C TRP A 367 -6.07 -29.26 17.95
N ILE A 368 -6.59 -29.76 16.83
CA ILE A 368 -6.81 -31.20 16.60
C ILE A 368 -5.54 -31.92 16.16
N ARG A 369 -4.52 -31.20 15.69
CA ARG A 369 -3.31 -31.82 15.10
C ARG A 369 -2.42 -32.52 16.10
N SER A 370 -2.42 -32.09 17.36
CA SER A 370 -1.64 -32.70 18.43
C SER A 370 -2.19 -32.33 19.79
N GLU A 371 -1.86 -33.13 20.81
CA GLU A 371 -2.24 -32.86 22.19
C GLU A 371 -1.63 -31.54 22.71
N GLU A 372 -0.40 -31.21 22.31
CA GLU A 372 0.24 -29.93 22.63
C GLU A 372 -0.50 -28.72 22.03
N ALA A 373 -1.00 -28.85 20.80
CA ALA A 373 -1.78 -27.80 20.15
C ALA A 373 -3.15 -27.64 20.83
N ALA A 374 -3.74 -28.76 21.26
CA ALA A 374 -4.98 -28.79 22.02
C ALA A 374 -4.86 -28.06 23.37
N TRP A 375 -3.80 -28.32 24.13
CA TRP A 375 -3.52 -27.61 25.39
C TRP A 375 -3.27 -26.11 25.19
N ARG A 376 -2.54 -25.71 24.14
CA ARG A 376 -2.36 -24.30 23.79
C ARG A 376 -3.69 -23.59 23.53
N GLU A 377 -4.63 -24.25 22.86
CA GLU A 377 -5.96 -23.71 22.64
C GLU A 377 -6.78 -23.60 23.93
N VAL A 378 -6.71 -24.60 24.81
CA VAL A 378 -7.31 -24.54 26.16
C VAL A 378 -6.79 -23.32 26.93
N GLU A 379 -5.48 -23.11 26.96
CA GLU A 379 -4.88 -21.94 27.60
C GLU A 379 -5.33 -20.64 26.97
N ARG A 380 -5.36 -20.57 25.64
CA ARG A 380 -5.79 -19.37 24.91
C ARG A 380 -7.24 -19.01 25.25
N ARG A 381 -8.15 -20.00 25.31
CA ARG A 381 -9.56 -19.81 25.71
C ARG A 381 -9.65 -19.32 27.16
N ARG A 382 -8.87 -19.92 28.07
CA ARG A 382 -8.81 -19.52 29.48
C ARG A 382 -8.32 -18.08 29.65
N ARG A 383 -7.23 -17.70 28.98
CA ARG A 383 -6.69 -16.31 29.00
C ARG A 383 -7.70 -15.32 28.45
N LYS A 384 -8.39 -15.67 27.35
CA LYS A 384 -9.43 -14.81 26.75
C LYS A 384 -10.62 -14.62 27.69
N GLU A 385 -11.05 -15.66 28.39
CA GLU A 385 -12.12 -15.59 29.37
C GLU A 385 -11.71 -14.74 30.59
N GLN A 386 -10.52 -14.96 31.14
CA GLN A 386 -9.96 -14.16 32.22
C GLN A 386 -9.86 -12.68 31.84
N ALA A 387 -9.33 -12.37 30.65
CA ALA A 387 -9.26 -11.00 30.14
C ALA A 387 -10.66 -10.38 29.96
N ARG A 388 -11.65 -11.16 29.53
CA ARG A 388 -13.05 -10.69 29.43
C ARG A 388 -13.64 -10.40 30.81
N LEU A 389 -13.42 -11.27 31.80
CA LEU A 389 -13.87 -11.07 33.18
C LEU A 389 -13.23 -9.82 33.79
N GLU A 390 -11.93 -9.63 33.58
CA GLU A 390 -11.21 -8.46 34.08
C GLU A 390 -11.69 -7.16 33.41
N ARG A 391 -11.86 -7.16 32.08
CA ARG A 391 -12.46 -6.02 31.36
C ARG A 391 -13.87 -5.70 31.87
N ASN A 392 -14.68 -6.71 32.14
CA ASN A 392 -16.03 -6.51 32.69
C ASN A 392 -15.98 -5.96 34.12
N ARG A 393 -15.04 -6.42 34.94
CA ARG A 393 -14.79 -5.89 36.30
C ARG A 393 -14.38 -4.42 36.25
N GLN A 394 -13.43 -4.06 35.39
CA GLN A 394 -12.99 -2.68 35.19
C GLN A 394 -14.11 -1.78 34.67
N LYS A 395 -14.91 -2.27 33.69
CA LYS A 395 -16.10 -1.55 33.21
C LYS A 395 -17.11 -1.28 34.33
N ARG A 396 -17.41 -2.29 35.16
CA ARG A 396 -18.30 -2.12 36.32
C ARG A 396 -17.71 -1.15 37.35
N LEU A 397 -16.40 -1.18 37.60
CA LEU A 397 -15.74 -0.22 38.48
C LEU A 397 -15.84 1.22 37.95
N ALA A 398 -15.64 1.41 36.65
CA ALA A 398 -15.81 2.72 36.00
C ALA A 398 -17.25 3.22 36.12
N TRP A 399 -18.24 2.33 35.93
CA TRP A 399 -19.65 2.67 36.14
C TRP A 399 -19.92 3.09 37.59
N ARG A 400 -19.41 2.35 38.57
CA ARG A 400 -19.54 2.69 39.99
C ARG A 400 -18.93 4.04 40.31
N ARG A 401 -17.74 4.35 39.79
CA ARG A 401 -17.08 5.66 39.96
C ARG A 401 -17.94 6.80 39.41
N LYS A 402 -18.53 6.63 38.22
CA LYS A 402 -19.39 7.66 37.64
C LYS A 402 -20.67 7.88 38.45
N TRP A 403 -21.27 6.80 38.95
CA TRP A 403 -22.42 6.89 39.84
C TRP A 403 -22.07 7.58 41.18
N ALA A 404 -20.91 7.28 41.76
CA ALA A 404 -20.40 7.92 42.97
C ALA A 404 -20.20 9.43 42.76
N GLU A 405 -19.58 9.83 41.65
CA GLU A 405 -19.37 11.22 41.26
C GLU A 405 -20.70 11.98 41.08
N VAL A 406 -21.67 11.37 40.40
CA VAL A 406 -22.99 11.99 40.13
C VAL A 406 -23.75 12.35 41.40
N PHE A 407 -23.59 11.56 42.47
CA PHE A 407 -24.30 11.73 43.74
C PHE A 407 -23.42 12.23 44.89
N GLY A 408 -22.12 12.44 44.68
CA GLY A 408 -21.20 12.92 45.71
C GLY A 408 -20.99 11.95 46.88
N VAL A 409 -21.14 10.64 46.65
CA VAL A 409 -20.98 9.60 47.69
C VAL A 409 -19.67 8.83 47.53
N PRO A 410 -19.10 8.24 48.60
CA PRO A 410 -17.95 7.35 48.49
C PRO A 410 -18.22 6.16 47.55
N LEU A 411 -17.19 5.71 46.84
CA LEU A 411 -17.29 4.60 45.88
C LEU A 411 -17.81 3.30 46.53
N ASP A 412 -17.47 3.07 47.79
CA ASP A 412 -17.85 1.89 48.55
C ASP A 412 -19.35 1.85 48.87
N SER A 413 -20.02 3.00 48.88
CA SER A 413 -21.47 3.09 49.01
C SER A 413 -22.21 2.61 47.75
N VAL A 414 -21.57 2.60 46.57
CA VAL A 414 -22.19 2.17 45.32
C VAL A 414 -22.11 0.64 45.15
N PRO A 415 -23.22 -0.09 44.94
CA PRO A 415 -23.22 -1.55 44.80
C PRO A 415 -22.31 -2.08 43.69
N THR A 416 -21.76 -3.29 43.88
CA THR A 416 -20.88 -3.97 42.91
C THR A 416 -21.60 -4.41 41.63
N THR A 417 -22.93 -4.57 41.69
CA THR A 417 -23.82 -4.99 40.61
C THR A 417 -24.64 -3.83 40.02
N ILE A 418 -24.03 -2.65 39.85
CA ILE A 418 -24.72 -1.47 39.30
C ILE A 418 -24.83 -1.51 37.76
N GLY A 419 -25.93 -0.96 37.24
CA GLY A 419 -26.16 -0.77 35.80
C GLY A 419 -25.33 0.38 35.20
N ARG A 420 -25.31 0.46 33.87
CA ARG A 420 -24.56 1.49 33.12
C ARG A 420 -25.11 2.91 33.39
N PRO A 421 -24.27 3.90 33.73
CA PRO A 421 -24.67 5.29 33.96
C PRO A 421 -24.90 6.03 32.63
N THR A 422 -26.04 5.80 31.99
CA THR A 422 -26.45 6.56 30.81
C THR A 422 -27.09 7.89 31.22
N GLY A 423 -27.18 8.87 30.31
CA GLY A 423 -27.77 10.18 30.62
C GLY A 423 -29.21 10.08 31.16
N ASN A 424 -30.03 9.20 30.56
CA ASN A 424 -31.40 8.94 31.01
C ASN A 424 -31.43 8.27 32.39
N ALA A 425 -30.55 7.29 32.63
CA ALA A 425 -30.47 6.63 33.93
C ALA A 425 -30.05 7.61 35.02
N ILE A 426 -29.09 8.50 34.74
CA ILE A 426 -28.64 9.55 35.67
C ILE A 426 -29.77 10.53 35.96
N LYS A 427 -30.50 10.98 34.93
CA LYS A 427 -31.65 11.89 35.09
C LYS A 427 -32.74 11.27 35.96
N ALA A 428 -33.17 10.05 35.64
CA ALA A 428 -34.17 9.33 36.42
C ALA A 428 -33.72 9.08 37.87
N ALA A 429 -32.44 8.75 38.08
CA ALA A 429 -31.90 8.54 39.40
C ALA A 429 -31.74 9.85 40.20
N ARG A 430 -31.61 11.02 39.56
CA ARG A 430 -31.64 12.33 40.24
C ARG A 430 -33.05 12.69 40.69
N GLU A 431 -34.05 12.38 39.87
CA GLU A 431 -35.47 12.59 40.20
C GLU A 431 -35.91 11.68 41.35
N HIS A 432 -35.41 10.44 41.37
CA HIS A 432 -35.65 9.47 42.45
C HIS A 432 -34.35 8.82 42.93
N PRO A 433 -33.62 9.46 43.87
CA PRO A 433 -32.34 8.96 44.37
C PRO A 433 -32.42 7.53 44.90
N PRO A 434 -31.55 6.61 44.42
CA PRO A 434 -31.50 5.25 44.93
C PRO A 434 -31.03 5.23 46.38
N ARG A 435 -31.42 4.21 47.15
CA ARG A 435 -31.17 4.15 48.61
C ARG A 435 -29.71 4.37 49.00
N TRP A 436 -28.78 3.85 48.20
CA TRP A 436 -27.34 4.00 48.44
C TRP A 436 -26.78 5.41 48.18
N ALA A 437 -27.56 6.29 47.56
CA ALA A 437 -27.20 7.68 47.26
C ALA A 437 -27.91 8.70 48.15
N ARG A 438 -28.76 8.27 49.09
CA ARG A 438 -29.46 9.16 50.02
C ARG A 438 -28.57 9.46 51.22
N PRO A 439 -28.52 10.71 51.71
CA PRO A 439 -27.88 10.99 53.00
C PRO A 439 -28.60 10.19 54.10
N PRO A 440 -27.90 9.76 55.16
CA PRO A 440 -28.55 9.13 56.30
C PRO A 440 -29.61 10.10 56.85
N PRO A 441 -30.80 9.62 57.23
CA PRO A 441 -31.74 10.44 57.99
C PRO A 441 -31.02 10.91 59.27
N ASP A 442 -31.20 12.18 59.61
CA ASP A 442 -30.66 12.88 60.79
C ASP A 442 -29.27 13.52 60.68
N VAL A 443 -29.17 14.60 59.90
CA VAL A 443 -28.46 15.83 60.36
C VAL A 443 -29.21 17.06 59.83
N LEU A 444 -30.38 17.36 60.42
CA LEU A 444 -30.94 18.71 60.39
C LEU A 444 -30.41 19.46 61.62
N LEU A 445 -29.72 20.58 61.37
CA LEU A 445 -29.62 21.76 62.24
C LEU A 445 -28.95 21.58 63.63
N ARG A 446 -27.65 21.87 63.70
CA ARG A 446 -27.09 22.67 64.81
C ARG A 446 -26.42 23.92 64.24
N PRO A 447 -26.79 25.13 64.69
CA PRO A 447 -26.22 26.37 64.19
C PRO A 447 -24.77 26.57 64.67
N ALA A 448 -23.94 27.13 63.78
CA ALA A 448 -22.54 27.46 64.03
C ALA A 448 -22.40 28.68 64.95
N TRP A 449 -22.50 28.46 66.26
CA TRP A 449 -21.89 29.30 67.28
C TRP A 449 -21.41 28.42 68.44
N ALA A 450 -20.46 27.54 68.15
CA ALA A 450 -19.66 26.88 69.18
C ALA A 450 -18.24 26.75 68.66
N VAL A 451 -17.50 27.86 68.77
CA VAL A 451 -16.05 27.88 68.77
C VAL A 451 -15.58 27.07 69.99
N GLY A 452 -14.65 26.14 69.79
CA GLY A 452 -13.89 25.61 70.93
C GLY A 452 -13.25 24.25 70.71
N GLY A 453 -11.93 24.25 70.48
CA GLY A 453 -11.03 23.39 71.24
C GLY A 453 -10.66 22.02 70.67
N LEU A 454 -9.42 21.92 70.21
CA LEU A 454 -8.39 20.97 70.68
C LEU A 454 -8.73 19.47 70.80
N GLY A 455 -7.96 18.67 70.05
CA GLY A 455 -7.29 17.48 70.58
C GLY A 455 -7.68 16.16 69.91
N VAL A 456 -6.81 15.57 69.08
CA VAL A 456 -5.81 14.51 69.40
C VAL A 456 -6.45 13.13 69.67
N TRP A 457 -5.78 12.08 69.13
CA TRP A 457 -5.86 10.62 69.41
C TRP A 457 -6.64 9.79 68.36
N LYS A 458 -6.14 8.66 67.85
CA LYS A 458 -4.83 7.98 67.93
C LYS A 458 -4.76 6.88 66.85
N GLU A 459 -3.55 6.63 66.36
CA GLU A 459 -3.10 5.39 65.72
C GLU A 459 -3.53 4.12 66.49
N ARG A 460 -3.86 3.05 65.75
CA ARG A 460 -3.54 1.67 66.15
C ARG A 460 -2.73 1.00 65.07
N ARG A 461 -1.43 0.84 65.33
CA ARG A 461 -0.60 -0.23 64.78
C ARG A 461 -0.76 -1.48 65.63
N GLY A 462 -0.59 -2.63 64.98
CA GLY A 462 -0.30 -3.91 65.62
C GLY A 462 0.58 -4.71 64.66
N ASP A 463 1.88 -4.71 64.94
CA ASP A 463 2.93 -5.46 64.27
C ASP A 463 2.92 -6.95 64.69
N HIS A 464 3.16 -7.85 63.70
CA HIS A 464 4.08 -9.01 63.63
C HIS A 464 4.16 -10.06 64.80
N PRO A 465 4.50 -11.36 64.55
CA PRO A 465 5.78 -11.75 63.92
C PRO A 465 5.82 -13.06 63.06
N PRO A 466 7.00 -13.38 62.48
CA PRO A 466 7.22 -14.44 61.50
C PRO A 466 7.84 -15.72 62.11
N GLY A 467 7.87 -16.81 61.34
CA GLY A 467 8.74 -17.95 61.64
C GLY A 467 8.45 -19.21 60.83
N GLY A 468 9.50 -19.82 60.28
CA GLY A 468 9.58 -21.29 60.15
C GLY A 468 9.83 -21.87 58.75
N LEU A 469 11.11 -22.14 58.46
CA LEU A 469 11.63 -23.03 57.40
C LEU A 469 11.24 -24.50 57.58
N ARG A 470 11.12 -25.24 56.46
CA ARG A 470 11.68 -26.59 56.13
C ARG A 470 11.01 -27.09 54.81
N ALA A 471 11.70 -27.24 53.69
CA ALA A 471 12.69 -28.27 53.28
C ALA A 471 12.11 -29.68 53.07
N ALA A 472 12.23 -30.14 51.81
CA ALA A 472 12.38 -31.52 51.30
C ALA A 472 11.36 -32.61 51.70
N LEU A 473 10.51 -32.99 50.74
CA LEU A 473 10.50 -34.28 50.03
C LEU A 473 9.61 -34.18 48.78
#